data_AF-A0AAW2X771-F1
#
_entry.id   AF-A0AAW2X771-F1
#
_cell.length_a   1.000
_cell.length_b   1.000
_cell.length_c   1.000
_cell.angle_alpha   90.00
_cell.angle_beta   90.00
_cell.angle_gamma   90.00
#
_symmetry.space_group_name_H-M   'P 1'
#
loop_
_entity.id
_entity.type
_entity.pdbx_description
1 polymer ?
#
loop_
_entity_poly.entity_id
_entity_poly.type
_entity_poly.pdbx_seq_one_letter_code
_entity_poly.pdbx_strand_id
1 'polypeptide(L)'
;MADRIKKKWFGSAATSWVQLEKKFWEIVEGSVGEVEVMYGSDLDTSVYGSGFPRQIDQRPPSVEVDVWNEYSASPWNLNNLPRLQGSMLRTVHQNIAGVMVPWLYIGMLFSSFCWHFEDHCLYSMNYLH
;
A
#
# COMPACT_ATOMS: atom_id res chain seq x y z
N MET A 1 -3.23 -17.61 1.80
CA MET A 1 -2.44 -17.78 3.05
C MET A 1 -3.00 -16.92 4.20
N ALA A 2 -3.23 -15.62 3.98
CA ALA A 2 -3.78 -14.70 4.99
C ALA A 2 -5.11 -15.15 5.63
N ASP A 3 -6.09 -15.60 4.83
CA ASP A 3 -7.38 -16.08 5.38
C ASP A 3 -7.26 -17.33 6.25
N ARG A 4 -6.32 -18.22 5.93
CA ARG A 4 -6.03 -19.42 6.73
C ARG A 4 -5.44 -19.04 8.08
N ILE A 5 -4.60 -18.00 8.10
CA ILE A 5 -3.98 -17.49 9.33
C ILE A 5 -5.02 -16.79 10.19
N LYS A 6 -5.89 -15.96 9.61
CA LYS A 6 -7.01 -15.35 10.35
C LYS A 6 -7.91 -16.42 10.99
N LYS A 7 -8.26 -17.47 10.26
CA LYS A 7 -9.03 -18.60 10.81
C LYS A 7 -8.30 -19.34 11.93
N LYS A 8 -6.98 -19.48 11.86
CA LYS A 8 -6.18 -20.10 12.94
C LYS A 8 -6.25 -19.27 14.23
N TRP A 9 -6.21 -17.94 14.12
CA TRP A 9 -6.20 -17.03 15.26
C TRP A 9 -7.57 -16.79 15.89
N PHE A 10 -8.62 -16.71 15.07
CA PHE A 10 -9.95 -16.27 15.51
C PHE A 10 -11.08 -17.26 15.23
N GLY A 11 -10.75 -18.43 14.66
CA GLY A 11 -11.74 -19.40 14.21
C GLY A 11 -12.53 -18.93 13.00
N SER A 12 -13.70 -19.54 12.78
CA SER A 12 -14.61 -19.20 11.68
C SER A 12 -15.60 -18.08 12.03
N ALA A 13 -15.56 -17.57 13.26
CA ALA A 13 -16.47 -16.53 13.73
C ALA A 13 -16.06 -15.15 13.19
N ALA A 14 -17.03 -14.26 13.02
CA ALA A 14 -16.75 -12.86 12.71
C ALA A 14 -15.98 -12.23 13.87
N THR A 15 -14.81 -11.67 13.58
CA THR A 15 -13.94 -10.99 14.55
C THR A 15 -14.10 -9.49 14.42
N SER A 16 -14.32 -8.79 15.52
CA SER A 16 -14.37 -7.32 15.51
C SER A 16 -12.97 -6.72 15.39
N TRP A 17 -12.85 -5.48 14.89
CA TRP A 17 -11.56 -4.78 14.84
C TRP A 17 -10.95 -4.62 16.23
N VAL A 18 -11.76 -4.41 17.27
CA VAL A 18 -11.31 -4.29 18.66
C VAL A 18 -10.65 -5.58 19.14
N GLN A 19 -11.18 -6.74 18.76
CA GLN A 19 -10.57 -8.02 19.10
C GLN A 19 -9.25 -8.25 18.36
N LEU A 20 -9.17 -7.84 17.08
CA LEU A 20 -7.93 -7.90 16.29
C LEU A 20 -6.85 -7.02 16.90
N GLU A 21 -7.19 -5.76 17.20
CA GLU A 21 -6.28 -4.78 17.81
C GLU A 21 -5.81 -5.23 19.18
N LYS A 22 -6.71 -5.70 20.05
CA LYS A 22 -6.34 -6.25 21.35
C LYS A 22 -5.34 -7.39 21.21
N LYS A 23 -5.57 -8.32 20.28
CA LYS A 23 -4.66 -9.45 20.06
C LYS A 23 -3.32 -8.99 19.50
N PHE A 24 -3.30 -8.00 18.62
CA PHE A 24 -2.05 -7.41 18.13
C PHE A 24 -1.20 -6.88 19.30
N TRP A 25 -1.79 -6.09 20.21
CA TRP A 25 -1.06 -5.56 21.35
C TRP A 25 -0.63 -6.63 22.35
N GLU A 26 -1.47 -7.64 22.61
CA GLU A 26 -1.05 -8.79 23.45
C GLU A 26 0.16 -9.54 22.85
N ILE A 27 0.27 -9.63 21.52
CA ILE A 27 1.44 -10.21 20.84
C ILE A 27 2.66 -9.30 21.04
N VAL A 28 2.53 -8.00 20.79
CA VAL A 28 3.61 -7.01 20.94
C VAL A 28 4.13 -6.95 22.39
N GLU A 29 3.23 -7.07 23.37
CA GLU A 29 3.55 -7.07 24.80
C GLU A 29 4.10 -8.43 25.30
N GLY A 30 4.16 -9.45 24.43
CA GLY A 30 4.75 -10.75 24.75
C GLY A 30 3.81 -11.73 25.49
N SER A 31 2.50 -11.44 25.54
CA SER A 31 1.52 -12.26 26.28
C SER A 31 1.11 -13.56 25.56
N VAL A 32 1.47 -13.72 24.28
CA VAL A 32 0.93 -14.78 23.40
C VAL A 32 2.03 -15.73 22.86
N GLY A 33 3.29 -15.53 23.28
CA GLY A 33 4.45 -16.27 22.77
C GLY A 33 4.97 -15.73 21.43
N GLU A 34 5.84 -16.50 20.77
CA GLU A 34 6.47 -16.08 19.52
C GLU A 34 5.49 -16.17 18.33
N VAL A 35 5.40 -15.07 17.58
CA VAL A 35 4.57 -14.97 16.37
C VAL A 35 5.42 -14.43 15.24
N GLU A 36 5.50 -15.19 14.15
CA GLU A 36 6.15 -14.76 12.91
C GLU A 36 5.09 -14.33 11.88
N VAL A 37 5.37 -13.21 11.21
CA VAL A 37 4.54 -12.64 10.15
C VAL A 37 5.42 -12.25 8.97
N MET A 38 4.86 -12.29 7.76
CA MET A 38 5.52 -11.82 6.55
C MET A 38 4.93 -10.50 6.10
N TYR A 39 5.78 -9.60 5.61
CA TYR A 39 5.38 -8.30 5.10
C TYR A 39 6.26 -7.96 3.90
N GLY A 40 5.65 -7.61 2.77
CA GLY A 40 6.37 -7.04 1.64
C GLY A 40 6.29 -5.53 1.73
N SER A 41 7.40 -4.85 1.96
CA SER A 41 7.50 -3.40 1.96
C SER A 41 8.40 -2.89 0.85
N ASP A 42 8.23 -1.61 0.51
CA ASP A 42 9.15 -0.87 -0.34
C ASP A 42 9.42 -1.60 -1.67
N LEU A 43 8.33 -2.05 -2.32
CA LEU A 43 8.36 -2.66 -3.64
C LEU A 43 8.20 -1.59 -4.72
N ASP A 44 9.23 -1.41 -5.54
CA ASP A 44 9.28 -0.35 -6.54
C ASP A 44 8.29 -0.64 -7.67
N THR A 45 7.28 0.22 -7.82
CA THR A 45 6.24 0.04 -8.84
C THR A 45 6.73 0.29 -10.27
N SER A 46 7.95 0.84 -10.45
CA SER A 46 8.62 0.85 -11.76
C SER A 46 9.11 -0.54 -12.17
N VAL A 47 9.39 -1.42 -11.21
CA VAL A 47 9.84 -2.81 -11.42
C VAL A 47 8.67 -3.79 -11.41
N TYR A 48 7.80 -3.69 -10.39
CA TYR A 48 6.72 -4.64 -10.16
C TYR A 48 5.36 -4.24 -10.75
N GLY A 49 5.27 -3.02 -11.30
CA GLY A 49 4.01 -2.44 -11.73
C GLY A 49 3.26 -1.75 -10.60
N SER A 50 2.37 -0.84 -10.99
CA SER A 50 1.51 -0.09 -10.08
C SER A 50 0.13 -0.77 -9.98
N GLY A 51 -0.52 -0.67 -8.82
CA GLY A 51 -1.92 -1.08 -8.66
C GLY A 51 -2.91 -0.17 -9.40
N PHE A 52 -2.53 1.08 -9.67
CA PHE A 52 -3.26 1.99 -10.56
C PHE A 52 -2.84 1.80 -12.03
N PRO A 53 -3.76 1.99 -12.99
CA PRO A 53 -3.42 1.99 -14.41
C PRO A 53 -2.51 3.18 -14.75
N ARG A 54 -1.52 2.98 -15.60
CA ARG A 54 -0.67 4.06 -16.13
C ARG A 54 -0.80 4.11 -17.65
N GLN A 55 -0.61 5.29 -18.23
CA GLN A 55 -0.69 5.45 -19.70
C GLN A 55 0.37 4.63 -20.45
N ILE A 56 1.48 4.29 -19.79
CA ILE A 56 2.55 3.46 -20.36
C ILE A 56 2.23 1.96 -20.34
N ASP A 57 1.23 1.54 -19.55
CA ASP A 57 0.85 0.13 -19.41
C ASP A 57 -0.12 -0.29 -20.53
N GLN A 58 -0.09 -1.57 -20.89
CA GLN A 58 -1.06 -2.12 -21.84
C GLN A 58 -2.45 -2.21 -21.17
N ARG A 59 -3.44 -1.50 -21.72
CA ARG A 59 -4.83 -1.61 -21.28
C ARG A 59 -5.33 -3.06 -21.43
N PRO A 60 -5.90 -3.68 -20.38
CA PRO A 60 -6.55 -4.98 -20.50
C PRO A 60 -7.75 -4.93 -21.46
N PRO A 61 -7.95 -5.95 -22.33
CA PRO A 61 -9.07 -5.96 -23.27
C PRO A 61 -10.46 -5.89 -22.60
N SER A 62 -10.57 -6.33 -21.34
CA SER A 62 -11.80 -6.36 -20.55
C SER A 62 -12.18 -5.00 -19.93
N VAL A 63 -11.34 -3.97 -20.05
CA VAL A 63 -11.58 -2.64 -19.46
C VAL A 63 -11.87 -1.64 -20.57
N GLU A 64 -13.01 -0.96 -20.52
CA GLU A 64 -13.39 0.06 -21.50
C GLU A 64 -12.35 1.19 -21.60
N VAL A 65 -12.17 1.75 -22.80
CA VAL A 65 -11.14 2.76 -23.07
C VAL A 65 -11.35 4.03 -22.25
N ASP A 66 -12.59 4.49 -22.12
CA ASP A 66 -12.91 5.72 -21.38
C ASP A 66 -12.63 5.54 -19.88
N VAL A 67 -12.95 4.36 -19.33
CA VAL A 67 -12.66 4.00 -17.94
C VAL A 67 -11.15 3.94 -17.69
N TRP A 68 -10.39 3.33 -18.60
CA TRP A 68 -8.93 3.30 -18.50
C TRP A 68 -8.32 4.70 -18.51
N ASN A 69 -8.79 5.56 -19.42
CA ASN A 69 -8.32 6.93 -19.55
C ASN A 69 -8.66 7.76 -18.30
N GLU A 70 -9.86 7.60 -17.76
CA GLU A 70 -10.29 8.27 -16.52
C GLU A 70 -9.37 7.94 -15.35
N TYR A 71 -9.14 6.66 -15.05
CA TYR A 71 -8.32 6.26 -13.90
C TYR A 71 -6.82 6.46 -14.11
N SER A 72 -6.32 6.33 -15.35
CA SER A 72 -4.89 6.57 -15.63
C SER A 72 -4.51 8.05 -15.61
N ALA A 73 -5.42 8.94 -16.01
CA ALA A 73 -5.20 10.39 -15.97
C ALA A 73 -5.67 11.06 -14.66
N SER A 74 -6.36 10.32 -13.79
CA SER A 74 -6.89 10.87 -12.54
C SER A 74 -5.80 11.52 -11.68
N PRO A 75 -6.05 12.69 -11.07
CA PRO A 75 -5.13 13.31 -10.12
C PRO A 75 -5.00 12.49 -8.81
N TRP A 76 -5.95 11.60 -8.53
CA TRP A 76 -5.90 10.69 -7.36
C TRP A 76 -5.09 9.42 -7.63
N ASN A 77 -4.64 9.21 -8.87
CA ASN A 77 -3.68 8.16 -9.19
C ASN A 77 -2.31 8.56 -8.65
N LEU A 78 -1.77 7.77 -7.71
CA LEU A 78 -0.53 8.12 -7.00
C LEU A 78 0.69 8.26 -7.91
N ASN A 79 0.66 7.68 -9.12
CA ASN A 79 1.72 7.88 -10.12
C ASN A 79 1.76 9.31 -10.67
N ASN A 80 0.64 10.04 -10.62
CA ASN A 80 0.52 11.40 -11.16
C ASN A 80 0.77 12.46 -10.08
N LEU A 81 0.48 12.14 -8.81
CA LEU A 81 0.46 13.07 -7.69
C LEU A 81 1.74 13.93 -7.57
N PRO A 82 2.97 13.37 -7.65
CA PRO A 82 4.19 14.19 -7.52
C PRO A 82 4.34 15.23 -8.64
N ARG A 83 3.71 15.00 -9.81
CA ARG A 83 3.82 15.84 -11.01
C ARG A 83 2.67 16.84 -11.19
N LEU A 84 1.62 16.78 -10.36
CA LEU A 84 0.46 17.67 -10.45
C LEU A 84 0.85 19.14 -10.22
N GLN A 85 0.02 20.05 -10.76
CA GLN A 85 0.15 21.47 -10.46
C GLN A 85 -0.06 21.72 -8.96
N GLY A 86 0.87 22.46 -8.33
CA GLY A 86 0.88 22.70 -6.89
C GLY A 86 1.78 21.75 -6.10
N SER A 87 2.21 20.63 -6.69
CA SER A 87 3.26 19.79 -6.09
C SER A 87 4.63 20.46 -6.25
N MET A 88 5.35 20.65 -5.14
CA MET A 88 6.75 21.11 -5.18
C MET A 88 7.66 20.10 -5.90
N LEU A 89 7.30 18.82 -5.89
CA LEU A 89 8.06 17.74 -6.51
C LEU A 89 8.03 17.77 -8.04
N ARG A 90 7.17 18.59 -8.66
CA ARG A 90 7.06 18.72 -10.12
C ARG A 90 8.37 19.18 -10.78
N THR A 91 9.24 19.89 -10.04
CA THR A 91 10.55 20.36 -10.52
C THR A 91 11.64 19.29 -10.40
N VAL A 92 11.38 18.19 -9.69
CA VAL A 92 12.29 17.04 -9.60
C VAL A 92 12.14 16.21 -10.87
N HIS A 93 13.23 16.06 -11.62
CA HIS A 93 13.21 15.33 -12.88
C HIS A 93 13.58 13.86 -12.73
N GLN A 94 14.33 13.52 -11.69
CA GLN A 94 14.73 12.16 -11.38
C GLN A 94 13.56 11.35 -10.83
N ASN A 95 13.45 10.08 -11.22
CA ASN A 95 12.47 9.15 -10.65
C ASN A 95 13.06 8.53 -9.38
N ILE A 96 12.84 9.20 -8.25
CA ILE A 96 13.25 8.72 -6.92
C ILE A 96 12.14 7.78 -6.39
N ALA A 97 12.47 6.50 -6.17
CA ALA A 97 11.54 5.53 -5.60
C ALA A 97 11.06 5.98 -4.21
N GLY A 98 9.76 5.86 -3.97
CA GLY A 98 9.11 6.33 -2.74
C GLY A 98 8.71 7.80 -2.71
N VAL A 99 9.28 8.63 -3.59
CA VAL A 99 8.98 10.07 -3.65
C VAL A 99 8.27 10.43 -4.95
N MET A 100 8.87 10.07 -6.08
CA MET A 100 8.34 10.33 -7.43
C MET A 100 7.64 9.12 -8.02
N VAL A 101 7.93 7.93 -7.48
CA VAL A 101 7.37 6.63 -7.89
C VAL A 101 6.74 6.00 -6.65
N PRO A 102 5.47 5.58 -6.68
CA PRO A 102 4.82 4.97 -5.53
C PRO A 102 5.51 3.67 -5.09
N TRP A 103 5.53 3.41 -3.78
CA TRP A 103 5.85 2.10 -3.22
C TRP A 103 4.60 1.21 -3.16
N LEU A 104 4.79 -0.10 -3.33
CA LEU A 104 3.77 -1.12 -3.07
C LEU A 104 4.07 -1.84 -1.75
N TYR A 105 3.03 -1.99 -0.93
CA TYR A 105 3.07 -2.71 0.35
C TYR A 105 2.09 -3.87 0.31
N ILE A 106 2.55 -5.07 0.66
CA ILE A 106 1.75 -6.30 0.70
C ILE A 106 1.71 -6.78 2.15
N GLY A 107 0.61 -6.48 2.84
CA GLY A 107 0.38 -6.83 4.23
C GLY A 107 -0.34 -8.16 4.44
N MET A 108 -0.25 -8.67 5.65
CA MET A 108 -1.08 -9.76 6.16
C MET A 108 -1.55 -9.45 7.58
N LEU A 109 -2.35 -10.35 8.16
CA LEU A 109 -2.77 -10.19 9.55
C LEU A 109 -1.54 -10.03 10.47
N PHE A 110 -1.56 -8.97 11.27
CA PHE A 110 -0.50 -8.53 12.20
C PHE A 110 0.79 -8.01 11.57
N SER A 111 0.91 -7.89 10.24
CA SER A 111 2.01 -7.10 9.67
C SER A 111 1.89 -5.64 10.10
N SER A 112 2.98 -5.04 10.55
CA SER A 112 3.01 -3.69 11.11
C SER A 112 4.18 -2.88 10.54
N PHE A 113 4.02 -1.55 10.52
CA PHE A 113 5.08 -0.59 10.33
C PHE A 113 5.32 0.18 11.64
N CYS A 114 6.58 0.44 11.98
CA CYS A 114 6.92 1.16 13.19
C CYS A 114 6.68 2.68 13.01
N TRP A 115 6.60 3.38 14.14
CA TRP A 115 6.54 4.85 14.16
C TRP A 115 7.72 5.46 13.39
N HIS A 116 7.43 6.29 12.41
CA HIS A 116 8.41 7.04 11.63
C HIS A 116 7.78 8.33 11.04
N PHE A 117 8.61 9.15 10.40
CA PHE A 117 8.20 10.28 9.57
C PHE A 117 8.83 10.13 8.19
N GLU A 118 8.22 10.73 7.18
CA GLU A 118 8.72 10.66 5.80
C GLU A 118 10.01 11.46 5.63
N ASP A 119 10.87 11.01 4.72
CA ASP A 119 12.10 11.72 4.36
C ASP A 119 11.79 13.19 4.01
N HIS A 120 12.64 14.10 4.50
CA HIS A 120 12.46 15.55 4.37
C HIS A 120 11.13 16.10 4.93
N CYS A 121 10.44 15.34 5.80
CA CYS A 121 9.13 15.69 6.35
C CYS A 121 8.10 15.98 5.25
N LEU A 122 8.20 15.26 4.13
CA LEU A 122 7.21 15.33 3.06
C LEU A 122 5.89 14.72 3.52
N TYR A 123 4.84 14.95 2.73
CA TYR A 123 3.56 14.29 2.94
C TYR A 123 3.61 12.85 2.41
N SER A 124 3.01 11.92 3.16
CA SER A 124 2.69 10.57 2.69
C SER A 124 1.26 10.52 2.16
N MET A 125 1.01 9.75 1.11
CA MET A 125 -0.35 9.42 0.66
C MET A 125 -0.46 7.93 0.37
N ASN A 126 -1.45 7.29 0.98
CA ASN A 126 -1.64 5.83 0.92
C ASN A 126 -3.01 5.50 0.32
N TYR A 127 -3.06 4.44 -0.49
CA TYR A 127 -4.30 3.90 -1.04
C TYR A 127 -4.35 2.39 -0.83
N LEU A 128 -5.47 1.90 -0.31
CA LEU A 128 -5.74 0.47 -0.17
C LEU A 128 -6.60 0.02 -1.35
N HIS A 129 -5.98 -0.69 -2.29
CA HIS A 129 -6.64 -1.33 -3.44
C HIS A 129 -7.54 -2.50 -2.99
#